data_AF-A0A3L7SQN4-F1
#
_entry.id   AF-A0A3L7SQN4-F1
#
_cell.length_a   1.000
_cell.length_b   1.000
_cell.length_c   1.000
_cell.angle_alpha   90.00
_cell.angle_beta   90.00
_cell.angle_gamma   90.00
#
_symmetry.space_group_name_H-M   'P 1'
#
loop_
_entity.id
_entity.type
_entity.pdbx_description
1 polymer ?
#
loop_
_entity_poly.entity_id
_entity_poly.type
_entity_poly.pdbx_seq_one_letter_code
_entity_poly.pdbx_strand_id
1 'polypeptide(L)' 'MTRGGSYLCHASYCESYRNAARRGTAPDTGMSHLGFRCAQSK' A
#
# COMPACT_ATOMS: atom_id res chain seq x y z
N MET A 1 -2.26 7.66 -2.31
CA MET A 1 -2.89 6.92 -1.19
C MET A 1 -2.72 5.43 -1.43
N THR A 2 -1.94 4.74 -0.59
CA THR A 2 -1.57 3.33 -0.77
C THR A 2 -2.32 2.45 0.23
N ARG A 3 -2.75 1.26 -0.19
CA ARG A 3 -3.42 0.26 0.66
C ARG A 3 -2.91 -1.15 0.38
N GLY A 4 -3.08 -2.05 1.35
CA GLY A 4 -2.77 -3.47 1.23
C GLY A 4 -1.41 -3.89 1.80
N GLY A 5 -0.59 -2.93 2.26
CA GLY A 5 0.75 -3.21 2.76
C GLY A 5 1.69 -3.69 1.65
N SER A 6 2.80 -4.29 2.05
CA SER A 6 3.78 -4.89 1.15
C SER A 6 4.36 -6.17 1.76
N TYR A 7 5.18 -6.88 0.98
CA TYR A 7 5.88 -8.10 1.44
C TYR A 7 6.84 -7.85 2.61
N LEU A 8 7.18 -6.60 2.89
CA LEU A 8 8.01 -6.26 4.04
C LEU A 8 7.20 -6.30 5.34
N CYS A 9 5.89 -6.01 5.32
CA CYS A 9 5.09 -5.82 6.54
C CYS A 9 5.14 -7.03 7.50
N HIS A 10 5.32 -6.75 8.79
CA HIS A 10 5.31 -7.74 9.87
C HIS A 10 4.61 -7.18 11.12
N ALA A 11 3.99 -8.04 11.91
CA ALA A 11 3.17 -7.65 13.07
C ALA A 11 3.95 -6.81 14.11
N SER A 12 5.27 -7.01 14.23
CA SER A 12 6.09 -6.27 15.21
C SER A 12 6.30 -4.79 14.88
N TYR A 13 6.11 -4.36 13.63
CA TYR A 13 6.46 -2.98 13.23
C TYR A 13 5.54 -2.37 12.17
N CYS A 14 4.75 -3.17 11.45
CA CYS A 14 3.89 -2.68 10.40
C CYS A 14 2.68 -3.59 10.18
N GLU A 15 1.53 -3.16 10.65
CA GLU A 15 0.25 -3.85 10.46
C GLU A 15 -0.54 -3.31 9.26
N SER A 16 0.14 -2.73 8.27
CA SER A 16 -0.49 -2.07 7.13
C SER A 16 -1.08 -3.03 6.08
N TYR A 17 -0.90 -4.35 6.27
CA TYR A 17 -1.57 -5.39 5.49
C TYR A 17 -3.08 -5.48 5.77
N ARG A 18 -3.56 -4.88 6.89
CA ARG A 18 -5.00 -4.85 7.22
C ARG A 18 -5.77 -4.01 6.19
N ASN A 19 -6.97 -4.45 5.82
CA ASN A 19 -7.82 -3.77 4.82
C ASN A 19 -8.14 -2.30 5.18
N ALA A 20 -8.30 -2.01 6.48
CA ALA A 20 -8.55 -0.66 6.96
C ALA A 20 -7.30 0.25 6.87
N ALA A 21 -6.10 -0.34 6.79
CA ALA A 21 -4.85 0.41 6.81
C ALA A 21 -4.60 1.16 5.49
N ARG A 22 -4.01 2.34 5.66
CA ARG A 22 -4.03 3.42 4.69
C ARG A 22 -2.79 4.29 4.90
N ARG A 23 -1.95 4.44 3.88
CA ARG A 23 -0.73 5.27 3.95
C ARG A 23 -0.72 6.36 2.89
N GLY A 24 -0.31 7.55 3.29
CA GLY A 24 -0.02 8.66 2.39
C GLY A 24 1.41 8.55 1.86
N THR A 25 1.57 8.75 0.56
CA THR A 25 2.85 8.89 -0.12
C THR A 25 2.68 9.97 -1.18
N ALA A 26 3.73 10.75 -1.42
CA ALA A 26 3.72 11.74 -2.49
C ALA A 26 3.65 11.02 -3.86
N PRO A 27 2.94 11.60 -4.86
CA PRO A 27 2.67 10.92 -6.14
C PRO A 27 3.92 10.72 -7.01
N ASP A 28 4.97 11.50 -6.78
CA ASP A 28 6.27 11.44 -7.44
C ASP A 28 7.23 10.40 -6.80
N THR A 29 6.88 9.86 -5.62
CA THR A 29 7.73 8.91 -4.90
C THR A 29 7.45 7.47 -5.33
N GLY A 30 8.44 6.83 -5.97
CA GLY A 30 8.45 5.40 -6.28
C GLY A 30 9.27 4.59 -5.27
N MET A 31 8.79 3.41 -4.89
CA MET A 31 9.53 2.44 -4.07
C MET A 31 9.32 1.02 -4.61
N SER A 32 10.29 0.13 -4.44
CA SER A 32 10.26 -1.24 -4.98
C SER A 32 9.09 -2.11 -4.50
N HIS A 33 8.51 -1.77 -3.35
CA HIS A 33 7.42 -2.50 -2.71
C HIS A 33 6.06 -1.80 -2.87
N LEU A 34 5.99 -0.74 -3.69
CA LEU A 34 4.76 -0.02 -4.02
C LEU A 34 4.35 -0.31 -5.46
N GLY A 35 3.05 -0.52 -5.66
CA GLY A 35 2.44 -0.73 -6.98
C GLY A 35 1.00 -0.25 -7.00
N PHE A 36 0.32 -0.46 -8.13
CA PHE A 36 -1.08 -0.06 -8.32
C PHE A 36 -1.87 -1.11 -9.10
N ARG A 37 -3.20 -1.02 -9.01
CA ARG A 37 -4.13 -1.81 -9.82
C ARG A 37 -5.17 -0.87 -10.44
N CYS A 38 -5.54 -1.15 -11.68
CA CYS A 38 -6.61 -0.43 -12.36
C CYS A 38 -7.98 -0.97 -11.94
N ALA A 39 -9.01 -0.15 -12.12
CA ALA A 39 -10.40 -0.55 -12.02
C ALA A 39 -11.15 0.00 -13.24
N GLN A 40 -12.15 -0.73 -13.72
CA GLN A 40 -13.01 -0.30 -14.82
C GLN A 40 -14.45 -0.21 -14.31
N SER A 41 -15.17 0.84 -14.71
CA SER A 41 -16.61 0.92 -14.50
C SER A 41 -17.32 -0.12 -15.36
N LYS A 42 -18.43 -0.65 -14.84
CA LYS A 42 -19.25 -1.62 -15.57
C LYS A 42 -19.87 -1.01 -16.82
#